data_AF-C0BMS5-F1
#
_entry.id   AF-C0BMS5-F1
#
_cell.length_a   1.000
_cell.length_b   1.000
_cell.length_c   1.000
_cell.angle_alpha   90.00
_cell.angle_beta   90.00
_cell.angle_gamma   90.00
#
_symmetry.space_group_name_H-M   'P 1'
#
loop_
_entity.id
_entity.type
_entity.pdbx_description
1 polymer ?
#
loop_
_entity_poly.entity_id
_entity_poly.type
_entity_poly.pdbx_seq_one_letter_code
_entity_poly.pdbx_strand_id
1 'polypeptide(L)'
;MSFKILIENCPLDDIAQAKGLTTNDLIKEMEQIVFSGTKLNLGYWVDEILDEDQQEELQDYFLQSDSDDIETASAAFDGDYEEEELRLYRIKFISEVAN
;
A
#
# COMPACT_ATOMS: atom_id res chain seq x y z
N MET A 1 -19.70 -9.32 -10.59
CA MET A 1 -18.54 -10.18 -10.30
C MET A 1 -17.71 -9.44 -9.26
N SER A 2 -17.69 -9.91 -8.02
CA SER A 2 -16.98 -9.23 -6.94
C SER A 2 -15.48 -9.40 -7.14
N PHE A 3 -14.82 -8.35 -7.59
CA PHE A 3 -13.38 -8.23 -7.83
C PHE A 3 -12.53 -8.40 -6.54
N LYS A 4 -13.20 -8.45 -5.38
CA LYS A 4 -12.64 -8.31 -4.03
C LYS A 4 -11.94 -9.55 -3.48
N ILE A 5 -12.26 -10.77 -3.95
CA ILE A 5 -11.85 -12.01 -3.24
C ILE A 5 -10.62 -12.69 -3.89
N LEU A 6 -10.32 -12.43 -5.16
CA LEU A 6 -9.27 -13.18 -5.88
C LEU A 6 -7.84 -12.65 -5.67
N ILE A 7 -7.71 -11.49 -5.02
CA ILE A 7 -6.43 -10.78 -4.92
C ILE A 7 -5.72 -11.05 -3.58
N GLU A 8 -6.45 -11.38 -2.51
CA GLU A 8 -5.94 -11.39 -1.13
C GLU A 8 -4.81 -12.41 -0.84
N ASN A 9 -4.53 -13.36 -1.73
CA ASN A 9 -3.56 -14.45 -1.48
C ASN A 9 -2.56 -14.68 -2.62
N CYS A 10 -2.41 -13.73 -3.56
CA CYS A 10 -1.50 -13.89 -4.69
C CYS A 10 -0.38 -12.86 -4.56
N PRO A 11 0.91 -13.24 -4.74
CA PRO A 11 2.01 -12.29 -4.74
C PRO A 11 1.76 -11.11 -5.69
N LEU A 12 2.16 -9.90 -5.28
CA LEU A 12 2.03 -8.70 -6.12
C LEU A 12 2.66 -8.89 -7.50
N ASP A 13 3.82 -9.55 -7.56
CA ASP A 13 4.52 -9.84 -8.82
C ASP A 13 3.73 -10.77 -9.74
N ASP A 14 3.04 -11.78 -9.19
CA ASP A 14 2.21 -12.71 -9.96
C ASP A 14 0.99 -11.99 -10.55
N ILE A 15 0.39 -11.06 -9.79
CA ILE A 15 -0.73 -10.24 -10.26
C ILE A 15 -0.26 -9.25 -11.33
N ALA A 16 0.89 -8.62 -11.12
CA ALA A 16 1.49 -7.70 -12.07
C ALA A 16 1.77 -8.44 -13.39
N GLN A 17 2.41 -9.61 -13.32
CA GLN A 17 2.69 -10.46 -14.47
C GLN A 17 1.41 -10.93 -15.18
N ALA A 18 0.38 -11.35 -14.44
CA ALA A 18 -0.91 -11.77 -15.00
C ALA A 18 -1.64 -10.63 -15.73
N LYS A 19 -1.37 -9.37 -15.36
CA LYS A 19 -1.92 -8.17 -15.99
C LYS A 19 -0.98 -7.56 -17.05
N GLY A 20 0.22 -8.11 -17.24
CA GLY A 20 1.24 -7.54 -18.10
C GLY A 20 1.73 -6.16 -17.62
N LEU A 21 1.67 -5.93 -16.31
CA LEU A 21 2.07 -4.70 -15.63
C LEU A 21 3.38 -4.92 -14.88
N THR A 22 4.10 -3.82 -14.61
CA THR A 22 5.16 -3.82 -13.60
C THR A 22 4.55 -3.69 -12.21
N THR A 23 5.29 -4.06 -11.16
CA THR A 23 4.87 -3.90 -9.75
C THR A 23 4.52 -2.44 -9.45
N ASN A 24 5.31 -1.50 -9.98
CA ASN A 24 5.03 -0.07 -9.88
C ASN A 24 3.74 0.37 -10.57
N ASP A 25 3.43 -0.18 -11.75
CA ASP A 25 2.15 0.11 -12.43
C ASP A 25 0.97 -0.49 -11.68
N LEU A 26 1.13 -1.68 -11.09
CA LEU A 26 0.11 -2.31 -10.26
C LEU A 26 -0.19 -1.46 -9.02
N ILE A 27 0.83 -0.97 -8.32
CA ILE A 27 0.67 -0.07 -7.16
C ILE A 27 -0.10 1.20 -7.56
N LYS A 28 0.20 1.80 -8.72
CA LYS A 28 -0.55 2.97 -9.23
C LYS A 28 -2.03 2.64 -9.50
N GLU A 29 -2.32 1.50 -10.10
CA GLU A 29 -3.71 1.06 -10.31
C GLU A 29 -4.44 0.86 -8.97
N MET A 30 -3.76 0.28 -7.97
CA MET A 30 -4.30 0.09 -6.63
C MET A 30 -4.59 1.43 -5.93
N GLU A 31 -3.71 2.42 -6.06
CA GLU A 31 -3.96 3.79 -5.59
C GLU A 31 -5.26 4.35 -6.19
N GLN A 32 -5.42 4.26 -7.52
CA GLN A 32 -6.64 4.74 -8.20
C GLN A 32 -7.90 4.02 -7.72
N ILE A 33 -7.81 2.70 -7.47
CA ILE A 33 -8.93 1.91 -6.95
C ILE A 33 -9.32 2.37 -5.54
N VAL A 34 -8.35 2.59 -4.64
CA VAL A 34 -8.64 3.06 -3.28
C VAL A 34 -9.18 4.49 -3.29
N PHE A 35 -8.63 5.38 -4.13
CA PHE A 35 -9.17 6.73 -4.31
C PHE A 35 -10.56 6.76 -4.95
N SER A 36 -10.98 5.70 -5.64
CA SER A 36 -12.36 5.55 -6.11
C SER A 36 -13.36 5.20 -4.99
N GLY A 37 -12.90 4.99 -3.75
CA GLY A 37 -13.70 4.57 -2.60
C GLY A 37 -13.84 3.05 -2.47
N THR A 38 -13.03 2.27 -3.20
CA THR A 38 -13.05 0.80 -3.13
C THR A 38 -12.05 0.32 -2.08
N LYS A 39 -12.54 -0.43 -1.08
CA LYS A 39 -11.67 -1.06 -0.09
C LYS A 39 -10.89 -2.23 -0.67
N LEU A 40 -9.58 -2.14 -0.61
CA LEU A 40 -8.64 -3.24 -0.83
C LEU A 40 -8.15 -3.78 0.51
N ASN A 41 -7.97 -5.09 0.59
CA ASN A 41 -7.31 -5.74 1.73
C ASN A 41 -5.87 -6.04 1.31
N LEU A 42 -4.93 -5.28 1.87
CA LEU A 42 -3.49 -5.38 1.55
C LEU A 42 -2.68 -6.01 2.69
N GLY A 43 -3.34 -6.43 3.78
CA GLY A 43 -2.66 -6.91 4.98
C GLY A 43 -1.62 -7.98 4.66
N TYR A 44 -2.01 -9.00 3.88
CA TYR A 44 -1.09 -10.06 3.48
C TYR A 44 0.20 -9.56 2.80
N TRP A 45 0.11 -8.57 1.91
CA TRP A 45 1.31 -8.07 1.24
C TRP A 45 2.15 -7.20 2.14
N VAL A 46 1.50 -6.37 2.95
CA VAL A 46 2.20 -5.53 3.93
C VAL A 46 2.94 -6.41 4.93
N ASP A 47 2.32 -7.49 5.41
CA ASP A 47 2.95 -8.46 6.33
C ASP A 47 4.13 -9.22 5.70
N GLU A 48 4.20 -9.33 4.37
CA GLU A 48 5.31 -9.97 3.65
C GLU A 48 6.52 -9.02 3.46
N ILE A 49 6.29 -7.70 3.41
CA ILE A 49 7.34 -6.70 3.18
C ILE A 49 7.79 -5.96 4.44
N LEU A 50 6.89 -5.78 5.42
CA LEU A 50 7.09 -4.96 6.60
C LEU A 50 6.78 -5.78 7.85
N ASP A 51 7.70 -5.77 8.82
CA ASP A 51 7.46 -6.41 10.11
C ASP A 51 6.46 -5.60 10.98
N GLU A 52 6.02 -6.20 12.08
CA GLU A 52 5.02 -5.58 12.97
C GLU A 52 5.49 -4.22 13.54
N ASP A 53 6.79 -4.08 13.84
CA ASP A 53 7.36 -2.86 14.42
C ASP A 53 7.35 -1.73 13.38
N GLN A 54 7.77 -2.04 12.15
CA GLN A 54 7.72 -1.12 11.01
C GLN A 54 6.28 -0.72 10.67
N GLN A 55 5.34 -1.67 10.71
CA GLN A 55 3.94 -1.38 10.45
C GLN A 55 3.33 -0.46 11.52
N GLU A 56 3.69 -0.63 12.80
CA GLU A 56 3.25 0.24 13.88
C GLU A 56 3.81 1.66 13.71
N GLU A 57 5.09 1.79 13.37
CA GLU A 57 5.72 3.09 13.11
C GLU A 57 5.05 3.84 11.94
N LEU A 58 4.84 3.15 10.82
CA LEU A 58 4.15 3.73 9.67
C LEU A 58 2.69 4.08 9.98
N GLN A 59 2.00 3.25 10.79
CA GLN A 59 0.63 3.54 11.23
C GLN A 59 0.58 4.88 11.97
N ASP A 60 1.46 5.05 12.95
CA ASP A 60 1.53 6.24 13.79
C ASP A 60 1.90 7.47 12.97
N TYR A 61 2.84 7.34 12.03
CA TYR A 61 3.20 8.41 11.11
C TYR A 61 1.99 8.87 10.28
N PHE A 62 1.30 7.97 9.59
CA PHE A 62 0.17 8.35 8.73
C PHE A 62 -1.07 8.80 9.53
N LEU A 63 -1.24 8.37 10.78
CA LEU A 63 -2.28 8.89 11.67
C LEU A 63 -2.01 10.32 12.14
N GLN A 64 -0.74 10.68 12.35
CA GLN A 64 -0.33 11.99 12.85
C GLN A 64 -0.01 13.00 11.74
N SER A 65 0.33 12.51 10.54
CA SER A 65 0.67 13.36 9.41
C SER A 65 -0.57 14.06 8.85
N ASP A 66 -0.42 15.36 8.57
CA ASP A 66 -1.43 16.15 7.86
C ASP A 66 -1.46 15.87 6.35
N SER A 67 -0.50 15.09 5.84
CA SER A 67 -0.36 14.76 4.43
C SER A 67 -0.02 13.28 4.22
N ASP A 68 -0.67 12.68 3.24
CA ASP A 68 -0.36 11.35 2.74
C ASP A 68 0.67 11.37 1.59
N ASP A 69 1.34 12.50 1.37
CA ASP A 69 2.35 12.65 0.32
C ASP A 69 3.58 11.75 0.56
N ILE A 70 3.97 11.04 -0.50
CA ILE A 70 5.04 10.04 -0.43
C ILE A 70 6.43 10.67 -0.35
N GLU A 71 6.66 11.81 -1.02
CA GLU A 71 7.95 12.51 -0.91
C GLU A 71 8.17 13.01 0.53
N THR A 72 7.10 13.50 1.16
CA THR A 72 7.10 13.92 2.56
C THR A 72 7.37 12.75 3.50
N ALA A 73 6.71 11.61 3.29
CA ALA A 73 6.97 10.39 4.08
C ALA A 73 8.41 9.89 3.90
N SER A 74 8.89 9.81 2.67
CA SER A 74 10.27 9.37 2.38
C SER A 74 11.31 10.27 3.07
N ALA A 75 11.09 11.59 3.05
CA ALA A 75 11.96 12.53 3.75
C ALA A 75 11.88 12.41 5.28
N ALA A 76 10.72 12.04 5.84
CA ALA A 76 10.54 11.87 7.29
C ALA A 76 11.31 10.66 7.84
N PHE A 77 11.46 9.62 7.03
CA PHE A 77 12.16 8.39 7.39
C PHE A 77 13.61 8.33 6.92
N ASP A 78 14.14 9.38 6.26
CA ASP A 78 15.55 9.50 5.84
C ASP A 78 16.13 8.25 5.12
N GLY A 79 15.29 7.53 4.37
CA GLY A 79 15.68 6.30 3.66
C GLY A 79 15.62 5.00 4.48
N ASP A 80 15.01 5.01 5.67
CA ASP A 80 14.73 3.80 6.45
C ASP A 80 13.69 2.88 5.76
N TYR A 81 12.93 3.43 4.81
CA TYR A 81 11.97 2.71 3.98
C TYR A 81 12.17 3.03 2.50
N GLU A 82 12.01 2.00 1.68
CA GLU A 82 11.95 2.14 0.23
C GLU A 82 10.63 2.81 -0.19
N GLU A 83 10.64 3.53 -1.32
CA GLU A 83 9.45 4.23 -1.82
C GLU A 83 8.27 3.26 -2.03
N GLU A 84 8.55 2.04 -2.49
CA GLU A 84 7.52 1.01 -2.73
C GLU A 84 6.86 0.55 -1.43
N GLU A 85 7.61 0.44 -0.34
CA GLU A 85 7.11 0.04 0.98
C GLU A 85 6.17 1.11 1.54
N LEU A 86 6.62 2.38 1.49
CA LEU A 86 5.82 3.54 1.90
C LEU A 86 4.53 3.66 1.09
N ARG A 87 4.62 3.43 -0.23
CA ARG A 87 3.44 3.48 -1.12
C ARG A 87 2.44 2.36 -0.81
N LEU A 88 2.92 1.13 -0.62
CA LEU A 88 2.02 0.01 -0.29
C LEU A 88 1.30 0.25 1.03
N TYR A 89 2.04 0.69 2.06
CA TYR A 89 1.47 0.97 3.36
C TYR A 89 0.46 2.13 3.31
N ARG A 90 0.77 3.21 2.58
CA ARG A 90 -0.16 4.33 2.39
C ARG A 90 -1.49 3.86 1.79
N ILE A 91 -1.46 3.00 0.76
CA ILE A 91 -2.70 2.50 0.13
C ILE A 91 -3.52 1.69 1.15
N LYS A 92 -2.86 0.87 1.97
CA LYS A 92 -3.50 0.11 3.07
C LYS A 92 -4.16 1.08 4.05
N PHE A 93 -3.42 2.08 4.51
CA PHE A 93 -3.90 3.09 5.45
C PHE A 93 -5.14 3.84 4.92
N ILE A 94 -5.11 4.34 3.68
CA ILE A 94 -6.26 5.04 3.07
C ILE A 94 -7.46 4.09 2.92
N SER A 95 -7.22 2.82 2.56
CA SER A 95 -8.27 1.80 2.44
C SER A 95 -8.97 1.50 3.77
N GLU A 96 -8.24 1.56 4.89
CA GLU A 96 -8.73 1.24 6.23
C GLU A 96 -9.32 2.44 6.99
N VAL A 97 -8.69 3.62 6.87
CA VAL A 97 -8.98 4.81 7.68
C VAL A 97 -9.86 5.82 6.94
N ALA A 98 -9.66 5.99 5.62
CA ALA A 98 -10.39 7.00 4.85
C ALA A 98 -11.73 6.50 4.26
N ASN A 99 -11.97 5.17 4.26
CA ASN A 99 -13.16 4.54 3.68
C ASN A 99 -13.89 3.63 4.68
#